data_AF-A0A196NCU1-F1
#
_entry.id   AF-A0A196NCU1-F1
#
_cell.length_a   1.000
_cell.length_b   1.000
_cell.length_c   1.000
_cell.angle_alpha   90.00
_cell.angle_beta   90.00
_cell.angle_gamma   90.00
#
_symmetry.space_group_name_H-M   'P 1'
#
loop_
_entity.id
_entity.type
_entity.pdbx_description
1 polymer ?
#
loop_
_entity_poly.entity_id
_entity_poly.type
_entity_poly.pdbx_seq_one_letter_code
_entity_poly.pdbx_strand_id
1 'polypeptide(L)'
;MSVAVDPVIVHLRDRIRDESGAVTQDYNYLVYDFGDDRIARTYLDTSQRVAVMRQGPVPEAMLAYLRARFDVIDQLGPTGYQTIWTA
;
A
#
# COMPACT_ATOMS: atom_id res chain seq x y z
N MET A 1 12.45 10.51 -19.67
CA MET A 1 12.40 9.04 -19.47
C MET A 1 12.26 8.78 -17.98
N SER A 2 11.17 8.17 -17.54
CA SER A 2 11.06 7.70 -16.15
C SER A 2 11.87 6.41 -16.07
N VAL A 3 12.84 6.36 -15.16
CA VAL A 3 13.48 5.10 -14.78
C VAL A 3 12.41 4.29 -14.06
N ALA A 4 12.15 3.07 -14.51
CA ALA A 4 11.27 2.15 -13.79
C ALA A 4 11.88 1.91 -12.40
N VAL A 5 11.08 2.05 -11.35
CA VAL A 5 11.51 1.75 -9.99
C VAL A 5 10.92 0.40 -9.63
N ASP A 6 11.77 -0.62 -9.56
CA ASP A 6 11.38 -1.94 -9.06
C ASP A 6 11.44 -1.92 -7.53
N PRO A 7 10.30 -2.07 -6.84
CA PRO A 7 10.29 -2.05 -5.39
C PRO A 7 10.86 -3.36 -4.82
N VAL A 8 11.43 -3.29 -3.62
CA VAL A 8 11.60 -4.47 -2.79
C VAL A 8 10.23 -4.87 -2.27
N ILE A 9 9.84 -6.14 -2.44
CA ILE A 9 8.54 -6.65 -2.00
C ILE A 9 8.72 -7.55 -0.79
N VAL A 10 8.05 -7.24 0.31
CA VAL A 10 8.11 -8.00 1.56
C VAL A 10 6.71 -8.42 1.99
N HIS A 11 6.54 -9.70 2.33
CA HIS A 11 5.31 -10.20 2.92
C HIS A 11 5.37 -10.05 4.44
N LEU A 12 4.40 -9.35 5.02
CA LEU A 12 4.27 -9.13 6.45
C LEU A 12 2.88 -9.52 6.95
N ARG A 13 2.76 -9.62 8.27
CA ARG A 13 1.53 -9.97 8.96
C ARG A 13 1.40 -9.18 10.26
N ASP A 14 0.26 -8.52 10.43
CA ASP A 14 -0.09 -7.80 11.66
C ASP A 14 -1.26 -8.50 12.36
N ARG A 15 -1.13 -8.71 13.67
CA ARG A 15 -2.21 -9.22 14.51
C ARG A 15 -2.58 -8.18 15.55
N ILE A 16 -3.82 -7.71 15.51
CA ILE A 16 -4.37 -6.81 16.52
C ILE A 16 -5.12 -7.65 17.55
N ARG A 17 -4.88 -7.34 18.83
CA ARG A 17 -5.51 -7.99 19.96
C ARG A 17 -6.37 -7.00 20.74
N ASP A 18 -7.45 -7.48 21.34
CA ASP A 18 -8.24 -6.69 22.28
C ASP A 18 -7.64 -6.67 23.70
N GLU A 19 -8.32 -6.01 24.63
CA GLU A 19 -7.93 -5.91 26.04
C GLU A 19 -7.87 -7.28 26.76
N SER A 20 -8.56 -8.30 26.24
CA SER A 20 -8.53 -9.67 26.76
C SER A 20 -7.36 -10.50 26.21
N GLY A 21 -6.64 -9.97 25.22
CA GLY A 21 -5.55 -10.64 24.52
C GLY A 21 -5.99 -11.53 23.36
N ALA A 22 -7.29 -11.59 23.06
CA ALA A 22 -7.81 -12.31 21.91
C ALA A 22 -7.46 -11.58 20.60
N VAL A 23 -7.12 -12.33 19.54
CA VAL A 23 -6.86 -11.73 18.22
C VAL A 23 -8.18 -11.31 17.61
N THR A 24 -8.35 -10.02 17.35
CA THR A 24 -9.55 -9.46 16.73
C THR A 24 -9.36 -9.20 15.24
N GLN A 25 -8.12 -8.97 14.80
CA GLN A 25 -7.78 -8.76 13.39
C GLN A 25 -6.45 -9.41 13.05
N ASP A 26 -6.36 -9.98 11.86
CA ASP A 26 -5.21 -10.74 11.38
C ASP A 26 -4.96 -10.43 9.91
N TYR A 27 -4.15 -9.40 9.67
CA TYR A 27 -3.89 -8.86 8.36
C TYR A 27 -2.62 -9.46 7.77
N ASN A 28 -2.73 -10.06 6.59
CA ASN A 28 -1.58 -10.42 5.77
C ASN A 28 -1.49 -9.41 4.63
N TYR A 29 -0.31 -8.85 4.41
CA TYR A 29 -0.13 -7.78 3.42
C TYR A 29 1.27 -7.82 2.80
N LEU A 30 1.36 -7.37 1.55
CA LEU A 30 2.66 -7.12 0.91
C LEU A 30 3.00 -5.64 1.04
N VAL A 31 4.26 -5.36 1.32
CA VAL A 31 4.87 -4.04 1.30
C VAL A 31 5.70 -3.91 0.04
N TYR A 32 5.47 -2.86 -0.73
CA TYR A 32 6.28 -2.44 -1.87
C TYR A 32 7.10 -1.23 -1.44
N ASP A 33 8.40 -1.41 -1.25
CA ASP A 33 9.33 -0.36 -0.83
C ASP A 33 10.12 0.16 -2.04
N PHE A 34 9.88 1.43 -2.40
CA PHE A 34 10.52 2.14 -3.49
C PHE A 34 11.67 3.06 -3.00
N GLY A 35 12.04 3.01 -1.71
CA GLY A 35 13.06 3.85 -1.07
C GLY A 35 12.56 5.23 -0.64
N ASP A 36 13.35 5.93 0.20
CA ASP A 36 13.09 7.29 0.70
C ASP A 36 11.63 7.54 1.11
N ASP A 37 11.08 6.74 2.03
CA ASP A 37 9.69 6.81 2.54
C ASP A 37 8.56 6.36 1.58
N ARG A 38 8.89 5.98 0.35
CA ARG A 38 7.91 5.62 -0.68
C ARG A 38 7.48 4.18 -0.54
N ILE A 39 6.52 3.98 0.35
CA ILE A 39 5.99 2.65 0.66
C ILE A 39 4.55 2.55 0.17
N ALA A 40 4.20 1.40 -0.42
CA ALA A 40 2.81 1.02 -0.68
C ALA A 40 2.48 -0.33 -0.05
N ARG A 41 1.21 -0.55 0.32
CA ARG A 41 0.73 -1.79 0.94
C ARG A 41 -0.49 -2.34 0.22
N THR A 42 -0.51 -3.64 -0.03
CA THR A 42 -1.72 -4.34 -0.46
C THR A 42 -2.06 -5.40 0.58
N TYR A 43 -3.30 -5.41 1.05
CA TYR A 43 -3.80 -6.45 1.93
C TYR A 43 -4.26 -7.63 1.08
N LEU A 44 -3.89 -8.85 1.48
CA LEU A 44 -4.12 -10.05 0.68
C LEU A 44 -5.60 -10.45 0.58
N ASP A 45 -6.45 -9.93 1.46
CA ASP A 45 -7.92 -10.08 1.39
C ASP A 45 -8.59 -9.15 0.37
N THR A 46 -7.86 -8.13 -0.08
CA THR A 46 -8.29 -7.10 -1.03
C THR A 46 -7.18 -6.83 -2.05
N SER A 47 -6.61 -7.90 -2.59
CA SER A 47 -5.38 -7.90 -3.40
C SER A 47 -5.43 -7.05 -4.67
N GLN A 48 -6.63 -6.66 -5.13
CA GLN A 48 -6.84 -5.73 -6.24
C GLN A 48 -6.59 -4.26 -5.87
N ARG A 49 -6.44 -3.96 -4.57
CA ARG A 49 -6.22 -2.60 -4.05
C ARG A 49 -4.82 -2.45 -3.48
N VAL A 50 -4.28 -1.24 -3.60
CA VAL A 50 -3.02 -0.86 -2.95
C VAL A 50 -3.14 0.53 -2.33
N ALA A 51 -2.54 0.71 -1.16
CA ALA A 51 -2.51 2.00 -0.47
C ALA A 51 -1.07 2.54 -0.41
N VAL A 52 -0.87 3.78 -0.87
CA VAL A 52 0.37 4.53 -0.73
C VAL A 52 0.44 5.10 0.69
N MET A 53 1.48 4.73 1.44
CA MET A 53 1.63 4.98 2.87
C MET A 53 2.30 6.32 3.19
N ARG A 54 2.05 7.35 2.38
CA ARG A 54 2.59 8.70 2.56
C ARG A 54 1.62 9.77 2.10
N GLN A 55 1.76 10.96 2.68
CA GLN A 55 1.06 12.15 2.23
C GLN A 55 1.84 12.87 1.12
N GLY A 56 1.13 13.67 0.32
CA GLY A 56 1.73 14.52 -0.71
C GLY A 56 1.88 13.85 -2.08
N PRO A 57 2.52 14.52 -3.06
CA PRO A 57 2.55 14.06 -4.44
C PRO A 57 3.24 12.69 -4.58
N VAL A 58 2.57 11.71 -5.19
CA VAL A 58 3.15 10.39 -5.49
C VAL A 58 3.93 10.48 -6.81
N PRO A 59 5.21 10.05 -6.87
CA PRO A 59 5.99 10.09 -8.09
C PRO A 59 5.33 9.28 -9.22
N GLU A 60 5.32 9.82 -10.45
CA GLU A 60 4.65 9.17 -11.58
C GLU A 60 5.22 7.78 -11.90
N ALA A 61 6.52 7.56 -11.73
CA ALA A 61 7.13 6.24 -11.93
C ALA A 61 6.55 5.17 -10.98
N MET A 62 6.27 5.55 -9.73
CA MET A 62 5.63 4.69 -8.75
C MET A 62 4.16 4.46 -9.10
N LEU A 63 3.42 5.52 -9.46
CA LEU A 63 2.03 5.40 -9.90
C LEU A 63 1.91 4.49 -11.12
N ALA A 64 2.77 4.65 -12.13
CA ALA A 64 2.78 3.81 -13.32
C ALA A 64 3.01 2.32 -12.97
N TYR A 65 3.95 2.03 -12.04
CA TYR A 65 4.17 0.67 -11.56
C TYR A 65 2.92 0.07 -10.89
N LEU A 66 2.24 0.86 -10.06
CA LEU A 66 1.05 0.43 -9.31
C LEU A 66 -0.18 0.28 -10.22
N ARG A 67 -0.42 1.22 -11.14
CA ARG A 67 -1.55 1.17 -12.10
C ARG A 67 -1.51 -0.07 -13.01
N ALA A 68 -0.31 -0.59 -13.27
CA ALA A 68 -0.15 -1.80 -14.07
C ALA A 68 -0.54 -3.10 -13.32
N ARG A 69 -0.82 -3.04 -12.00
CA ARG A 69 -0.97 -4.21 -11.13
C ARG A 69 -2.22 -4.22 -10.25
N PHE A 70 -2.80 -3.05 -10.01
CA PHE A 70 -3.93 -2.88 -9.12
C PHE A 70 -5.06 -2.18 -9.85
N ASP A 71 -6.30 -2.41 -9.40
CA ASP A 71 -7.50 -1.78 -9.93
C ASP A 71 -7.84 -0.49 -9.18
N VAL A 72 -7.34 -0.38 -7.94
CA VAL A 72 -7.56 0.79 -7.09
C VAL A 72 -6.27 1.17 -6.36
N ILE A 73 -5.93 2.46 -6.41
CA ILE A 73 -4.84 3.04 -5.64
C ILE A 73 -5.42 4.03 -4.65
N ASP A 74 -5.26 3.74 -3.38
CA ASP A 74 -5.55 4.64 -2.27
C ASP A 74 -4.26 5.34 -1.81
N GLN A 75 -4.41 6.46 -1.12
CA GLN A 75 -3.33 7.18 -0.48
C GLN A 75 -3.73 7.53 0.95
N LEU A 76 -2.80 7.33 1.90
CA LEU A 76 -2.97 7.78 3.27
C LEU A 76 -2.93 9.32 3.32
N GLY A 77 -4.09 9.93 3.55
CA GLY A 77 -4.28 11.36 3.76
C GLY A 77 -4.40 11.73 5.24
N PRO A 78 -4.62 13.03 5.55
CA PRO A 78 -4.74 13.52 6.92
C PRO A 78 -5.99 13.01 7.66
N THR A 79 -7.02 12.58 6.94
CA THR A 79 -8.28 12.06 7.50
C THR A 79 -8.46 10.56 7.28
N GLY A 80 -7.42 9.86 6.81
CA GLY A 80 -7.47 8.45 6.43
C GLY A 80 -7.21 8.23 4.95
N TYR A 81 -7.56 7.03 4.47
CA TYR A 81 -7.31 6.65 3.07
C TYR A 81 -8.26 7.37 2.11
N GLN A 82 -7.70 7.83 0.99
CA GLN A 82 -8.44 8.44 -0.11
C GLN A 82 -8.06 7.76 -1.42
N THR A 83 -9.05 7.41 -2.24
CA THR A 83 -8.80 6.85 -3.57
C THR A 83 -8.28 7.93 -4.50
N ILE A 84 -7.09 7.70 -5.07
CA ILE A 84 -6.42 8.62 -5.99
C ILE A 84 -6.42 8.13 -7.44
N TRP A 85 -6.77 6.86 -7.67
CA TRP A 85 -6.91 6.29 -9.01
C TRP A 85 -7.74 5.00 -9.00
N THR A 86 -8.48 4.76 -10.09
CA THR A 86 -9.20 3.52 -10.41
C THR A 86 -9.05 3.20 -11.90
N ALA A 87 -8.98 1.90 -12.26
CA ALA A 87 -8.94 1.42 -13.65
C ALA A 87 -10.27 1.58 -14.42
#